data_AF-A0A0L6WPJ9-F1
#
_entry.id   AF-A0A0L6WPJ9-F1
#
_cell.length_a   1.000
_cell.length_b   1.000
_cell.length_c   1.000
_cell.angle_alpha   90.00
_cell.angle_beta   90.00
_cell.angle_gamma   90.00
#
_symmetry.space_group_name_H-M   'P 1'
#
loop_
_entity.id
_entity.type
_entity.pdbx_description
1 polymer ?
#
loop_
_entity_poly.entity_id
_entity_poly.type
_entity_poly.pdbx_seq_one_letter_code
_entity_poly.pdbx_strand_id
1 'polypeptide(L)'
;MSSCEAEYMAAYESAQECIWLRALLQAIGWDFTTNATTMFCDNKAAISLSEDPATHAQVKHFNIKYHFLCERAQTGKIIIKYVNTKDNVADLFTKPLL
;
A
#
# COMPACT_ATOMS: atom_id res chain seq x y z
N MET A 1 -14.82 -10.98 4.39
CA MET A 1 -13.50 -10.35 4.60
C MET A 1 -13.49 -9.71 5.96
N SER A 2 -12.44 -9.88 6.75
CA SER A 2 -12.25 -9.07 7.96
C SER A 2 -11.87 -7.62 7.59
N SER A 3 -12.05 -6.66 8.50
CA SER A 3 -11.61 -5.25 8.29
C SER A 3 -10.12 -5.19 7.90
N CYS A 4 -9.31 -6.05 8.51
CA CYS A 4 -7.87 -6.14 8.22
C CYS A 4 -7.60 -6.60 6.77
N GLU A 5 -8.35 -7.57 6.26
CA GLU A 5 -8.23 -8.03 4.88
C GLU A 5 -8.69 -6.94 3.88
N ALA A 6 -9.74 -6.19 4.21
CA ALA A 6 -10.24 -5.12 3.36
C ALA A 6 -9.25 -3.96 3.24
N GLU A 7 -8.72 -3.48 4.37
CA GLU A 7 -7.71 -2.43 4.41
C GLU A 7 -6.42 -2.85 3.70
N TYR A 8 -6.03 -4.11 3.82
CA TYR A 8 -4.89 -4.67 3.10
C TYR A 8 -5.11 -4.69 1.57
N MET A 9 -6.28 -5.15 1.12
CA MET A 9 -6.60 -5.16 -0.31
C MET A 9 -6.63 -3.73 -0.87
N ALA A 10 -7.20 -2.78 -0.13
CA ALA A 10 -7.18 -1.37 -0.49
C ALA A 10 -5.75 -0.81 -0.58
N ALA A 11 -4.85 -1.17 0.34
CA ALA A 11 -3.45 -0.76 0.28
C ALA A 11 -2.73 -1.34 -0.94
N TYR A 12 -2.97 -2.61 -1.26
CA TYR A 12 -2.42 -3.26 -2.46
C TYR A 12 -2.89 -2.58 -3.76
N GLU A 13 -4.21 -2.36 -3.91
CA GLU A 13 -4.77 -1.71 -5.10
C GLU A 13 -4.25 -0.27 -5.23
N SER A 14 -4.22 0.47 -4.13
CA SER A 14 -3.66 1.84 -4.09
C SER A 14 -2.19 1.86 -4.51
N ALA A 15 -1.40 0.85 -4.16
CA ALA A 15 0.00 0.76 -4.56
C ALA A 15 0.15 0.47 -6.05
N GLN A 16 -0.69 -0.41 -6.63
CA GLN A 16 -0.70 -0.66 -8.06
C GLN A 16 -1.02 0.62 -8.85
N GLU A 17 -2.08 1.33 -8.45
CA GLU A 17 -2.47 2.61 -9.06
C GLU A 17 -1.37 3.67 -8.91
N CYS A 18 -0.75 3.77 -7.73
CA CYS A 18 0.37 4.68 -7.51
C CYS A 18 1.53 4.40 -8.47
N ILE A 19 1.88 3.13 -8.69
CA ILE A 19 2.98 2.75 -9.59
C ILE A 19 2.61 3.05 -11.03
N TRP A 20 1.37 2.77 -11.43
CA TRP A 20 0.87 3.07 -12.76
C TRP A 20 0.89 4.57 -13.04
N LEU A 21 0.39 5.39 -12.09
CA LEU A 21 0.43 6.85 -12.19
C LEU A 21 1.85 7.39 -12.28
N ARG A 22 2.79 6.84 -11.50
CA ARG A 22 4.22 7.21 -11.61
C ARG A 22 4.76 6.92 -13.00
N ALA A 23 4.47 5.75 -13.56
CA ALA A 23 4.91 5.39 -14.91
C ALA A 23 4.27 6.29 -15.98
N LEU A 24 2.98 6.61 -15.85
CA LEU A 24 2.29 7.55 -16.73
C LEU A 24 2.92 8.95 -16.66
N LEU A 25 3.17 9.46 -15.46
CA LEU A 25 3.77 10.77 -15.26
C LEU A 25 5.21 10.83 -15.81
N GLN A 26 5.99 9.75 -15.64
CA GLN A 26 7.30 9.61 -16.27
C GLN A 26 7.22 9.65 -17.80
N ALA A 27 6.22 9.00 -18.40
CA ALA A 27 6.03 9.00 -19.85
C ALA A 27 5.71 10.40 -20.41
N ILE A 28 5.10 11.29 -19.61
CA ILE A 28 4.83 12.69 -20.00
C ILE A 28 5.91 13.67 -19.54
N GLY A 29 7.06 13.18 -19.07
CA GLY A 29 8.25 13.98 -18.79
C GLY A 29 8.46 14.42 -17.33
N TRP A 30 7.69 13.88 -16.37
CA TRP A 30 7.92 14.16 -14.95
C TRP A 30 8.95 13.20 -14.35
N ASP A 31 9.93 13.74 -13.63
CA ASP A 31 10.95 12.93 -12.96
C ASP A 31 10.44 12.41 -11.61
N PHE A 32 10.27 11.10 -11.53
CA PHE A 32 9.96 10.36 -10.29
C PHE A 32 11.08 9.40 -9.90
N THR A 33 12.25 9.47 -10.52
CA THR A 33 13.33 8.48 -10.39
C THR A 33 14.01 8.54 -9.02
N THR A 34 13.99 9.70 -8.37
CA THR A 34 14.69 9.99 -7.11
C THR A 34 13.77 9.95 -5.88
N ASN A 35 12.47 10.15 -6.05
CA ASN A 35 11.54 10.31 -4.94
C ASN A 35 10.53 9.17 -4.87
N ALA A 36 10.48 8.49 -3.73
CA ALA A 36 9.44 7.53 -3.41
C ALA A 36 8.10 8.22 -3.15
N THR A 37 6.98 7.62 -3.59
CA THR A 37 5.66 8.12 -3.22
C THR A 37 5.26 7.62 -1.83
N THR A 38 4.95 8.53 -0.92
CA THR A 38 4.45 8.14 0.41
C THR A 38 2.97 7.79 0.33
N MET A 39 2.63 6.58 0.78
CA MET A 39 1.28 6.11 0.99
C MET A 39 1.00 6.06 2.49
N PHE A 40 -0.20 6.46 2.90
CA PHE A 40 -0.63 6.42 4.29
C PHE A 40 -1.62 5.27 4.51
N CYS A 41 -1.42 4.51 5.59
CA CYS A 41 -2.30 3.41 5.99
C CYS A 41 -2.50 3.45 7.51
N ASP A 42 -3.71 3.24 7.99
CA ASP A 42 -4.01 3.20 9.42
C ASP A 42 -4.02 1.79 10.01
N ASN A 43 -3.88 0.78 9.16
CA ASN A 43 -3.76 -0.61 9.58
C ASN A 43 -2.32 -0.94 9.96
N LYS A 44 -2.05 -0.96 11.27
CA LYS A 44 -0.75 -1.36 11.81
C LYS A 44 -0.36 -2.79 11.45
N ALA A 45 -1.32 -3.69 11.27
CA ALA A 45 -1.02 -5.04 10.79
C ALA A 45 -0.52 -4.97 9.34
N ALA A 46 -1.18 -4.22 8.46
CA ALA A 46 -0.72 -4.03 7.07
C ALA A 46 0.69 -3.41 6.99
N ILE A 47 1.01 -2.49 7.89
CA ILE A 47 2.35 -1.87 7.99
C ILE A 47 3.38 -2.86 8.53
N SER A 48 3.10 -3.50 9.67
CA SER A 48 3.99 -4.50 10.28
C SER A 48 4.24 -5.67 9.33
N LEU A 49 3.24 -6.04 8.55
CA LEU A 49 3.38 -6.97 7.44
C LEU A 49 4.38 -6.42 6.44
N SER A 50 4.20 -5.21 5.90
CA SER A 50 5.16 -4.66 4.93
C SER A 50 6.62 -4.61 5.40
N GLU A 51 6.86 -4.59 6.71
CA GLU A 51 8.18 -4.54 7.36
C GLU A 51 8.77 -5.93 7.73
N ASP A 52 7.96 -6.93 8.09
CA ASP A 52 8.42 -8.28 8.50
C ASP A 52 7.67 -9.44 7.80
N PRO A 53 8.31 -10.13 6.82
CA PRO A 53 7.73 -11.24 6.07
C PRO A 53 7.41 -12.51 6.83
N ALA A 54 7.88 -12.68 8.06
CA ALA A 54 7.85 -13.99 8.73
C ALA A 54 6.53 -14.32 9.44
N THR A 55 5.61 -13.36 9.63
CA THR A 55 4.55 -13.50 10.64
C THR A 55 3.23 -14.14 10.18
N HIS A 56 2.89 -14.20 8.88
CA HIS A 56 1.59 -14.76 8.45
C HIS A 56 1.63 -15.56 7.14
N ALA A 57 2.08 -16.82 7.23
CA ALA A 57 2.19 -17.75 6.10
C ALA A 57 0.87 -18.44 5.64
N GLN A 58 -0.31 -18.02 6.12
CA GLN A 58 -1.53 -18.85 5.99
C GLN A 58 -2.42 -18.59 4.77
N VAL A 59 -2.16 -17.58 3.91
CA VAL A 59 -3.02 -17.33 2.73
C VAL A 59 -2.18 -17.07 1.47
N LYS A 60 -2.22 -17.99 0.49
CA LYS A 60 -1.42 -17.90 -0.76
C LYS A 60 -1.59 -16.58 -1.53
N HIS A 61 -2.82 -16.09 -1.67
CA HIS A 61 -3.09 -14.82 -2.37
C HIS A 61 -2.57 -13.61 -1.60
N PHE A 62 -2.53 -13.71 -0.28
CA PHE A 62 -1.97 -12.70 0.59
C PHE A 62 -0.47 -12.56 0.34
N ASN A 63 0.26 -13.68 0.30
CA ASN A 63 1.70 -13.71 0.01
C ASN A 63 2.09 -13.03 -1.32
N ILE A 64 1.31 -13.20 -2.39
CA ILE A 64 1.64 -12.59 -3.70
C ILE A 64 1.47 -11.07 -3.66
N LYS A 65 0.32 -10.59 -3.18
CA LYS A 65 0.04 -9.15 -3.01
C LYS A 65 1.02 -8.50 -2.01
N TYR A 66 1.49 -9.30 -1.07
CA TYR A 66 2.39 -8.92 0.00
C TYR A 66 3.79 -8.69 -0.55
N HIS A 67 4.31 -9.68 -1.25
CA HIS A 67 5.62 -9.58 -1.89
C HIS A 67 5.67 -8.40 -2.86
N PHE A 68 4.57 -8.11 -3.54
CA PHE A 68 4.46 -6.92 -4.39
C PHE A 68 4.64 -5.62 -3.59
N LEU A 69 3.91 -5.42 -2.48
CA LEU A 69 4.03 -4.21 -1.65
C LEU A 69 5.45 -4.07 -1.07
N CYS A 70 6.01 -5.14 -0.52
CA CYS A 70 7.37 -5.14 0.03
C CYS A 70 8.44 -4.87 -1.03
N GLU A 71 8.37 -5.51 -2.20
CA GLU A 71 9.31 -5.29 -3.30
C GLU A 71 9.26 -3.83 -3.77
N ARG A 72 8.06 -3.24 -3.85
CA ARG A 72 7.88 -1.86 -4.29
C ARG A 72 8.36 -0.85 -3.25
N ALA A 73 8.23 -1.18 -1.97
CA ALA A 73 8.82 -0.41 -0.88
C ALA A 73 10.36 -0.50 -0.90
N GLN A 74 10.92 -1.71 -1.04
CA GLN A 74 12.37 -1.95 -1.08
C GLN A 74 13.05 -1.31 -2.30
N THR A 75 12.36 -1.29 -3.45
CA THR A 75 12.84 -0.60 -4.66
C THR A 75 12.74 0.92 -4.59
N GLY A 76 12.27 1.48 -3.46
CA GLY A 76 12.17 2.92 -3.23
C GLY A 76 11.13 3.61 -4.10
N LYS A 77 10.20 2.86 -4.73
CA LYS A 77 9.13 3.46 -5.54
C LYS A 77 8.00 4.01 -4.67
N ILE A 78 7.74 3.35 -3.55
CA ILE A 78 6.72 3.74 -2.56
C ILE A 78 7.29 3.64 -1.15
N ILE A 79 6.72 4.40 -0.21
CA ILE A 79 6.96 4.26 1.23
C ILE A 79 5.59 4.19 1.90
N ILE A 80 5.36 3.19 2.75
CA ILE A 80 4.11 3.08 3.50
C ILE A 80 4.35 3.67 4.90
N LYS A 81 3.52 4.63 5.31
CA LYS A 81 3.56 5.26 6.63
C LYS A 81 2.25 5.09 7.37
N TYR A 82 2.37 4.96 8.69
CA TYR A 82 1.20 4.95 9.57
C TYR A 82 0.52 6.32 9.59
N VAL A 83 -0.81 6.30 9.50
CA VAL A 83 -1.68 7.44 9.82
C VAL A 83 -2.72 6.99 10.85
N ASN A 84 -3.14 7.87 11.74
CA ASN A 84 -4.24 7.54 12.65
C ASN A 84 -5.55 7.42 11.84
N THR A 85 -6.41 6.46 12.16
CA THR A 85 -7.76 6.33 11.57
C THR A 85 -8.56 7.64 11.60
N LYS A 86 -8.41 8.46 12.65
CA LYS A 86 -9.07 9.77 12.73
C LYS A 86 -8.53 10.81 11.75
N ASP A 87 -7.28 10.64 11.33
CA ASP A 87 -6.58 11.52 10.40
C ASP A 87 -6.56 10.94 8.97
N ASN A 88 -7.08 9.72 8.79
CA ASN A 88 -7.15 9.06 7.50
C ASN A 88 -8.36 9.54 6.70
N VAL A 89 -8.18 10.59 5.91
CA VAL A 89 -9.25 11.14 5.06
C VAL A 89 -9.80 10.10 4.06
N ALA A 90 -9.01 9.09 3.70
CA ALA A 90 -9.46 8.02 2.82
C ALA A 90 -10.63 7.21 3.42
N ASP A 91 -10.74 7.14 4.74
CA ASP A 91 -11.82 6.44 5.44
C ASP A 91 -13.21 7.00 5.09
N LEU A 92 -13.29 8.30 4.80
CA LEU A 92 -14.53 8.93 4.37
C LEU A 92 -15.07 8.29 3.08
N PHE A 93 -14.16 7.82 2.22
CA PHE A 93 -14.50 7.23 0.92
C PHE A 93 -14.60 5.70 0.97
N THR A 94 -13.91 5.05 1.90
CA THR A 94 -13.84 3.58 1.95
C THR A 94 -14.83 2.96 2.94
N LYS A 95 -15.09 3.58 4.09
CA LYS A 95 -16.01 3.04 5.13
C LYS A 95 -17.47 2.99 4.72
N PRO A 96 -18.03 3.95 3.96
CA PRO A 96 -19.41 3.84 3.48
C PRO A 96 -19.63 2.73 2.44
N LEU A 97 -18.55 2.19 1.87
CA LEU A 97 -18.57 1.17 0.81
C LEU A 97 -18.23 -0.24 1.32
N LEU A 98 -17.85 -0.38 2.60
CA LEU A 98 -17.50 -1.63 3.29
C LEU A 98 -18.67 -2.12 4.15
#